data_AF-A0A366BWR0-F1
#
_entry.id   AF-A0A366BWR0-F1
#
_cell.length_a   1.000
_cell.length_b   1.000
_cell.length_c   1.000
_cell.angle_alpha   90.00
_cell.angle_beta   90.00
_cell.angle_gamma   90.00
#
_symmetry.space_group_name_H-M   'P 1'
#
loop_
_entity.id
_entity.type
_entity.pdbx_description
1 polymer ?
#
loop_
_entity_poly.entity_id
_entity_poly.type
_entity_poly.pdbx_seq_one_letter_code
_entity_poly.pdbx_strand_id
1 'polypeptide(L)'
;KDLPLRHSPRRNRHLLALTINESGAYARAESLLSTRPSDIAKSDFFGDWCKREANDCTRKELSEYQQALFEREFRRRREAAISELRKPQWHQPGHQKPDFRGAQLTDTFLAGANLIGAQMEGADLSWVQMEGADLSMSFLTGVRFEPLIIQSANLRAVTNGGGALRFADLRSVNFNEETDFRNAFLDGSVQITDGFRKQMGDPCQWHADVLSDEEFFGRWRGWLEASGMDSRNWSNISPEGWSDVAAIPPPDGCTWKTGSISDTSQ
;
A
#
# COMPACT_ATOMS: atom_id res chain seq x y z
N LYS A 1 -41.28 24.03 -59.53
CA LYS A 1 -42.19 24.06 -58.36
C LYS A 1 -41.99 22.74 -57.65
N ASP A 2 -41.00 22.66 -56.75
CA ASP A 2 -40.78 21.45 -55.95
C ASP A 2 -40.10 21.85 -54.63
N LEU A 3 -40.60 21.27 -53.54
CA LEU A 3 -40.22 21.50 -52.15
C LEU A 3 -38.77 21.06 -51.84
N PRO A 4 -38.21 21.57 -50.72
CA PRO A 4 -37.43 20.71 -49.84
C PRO A 4 -38.07 20.56 -48.46
N LEU A 5 -38.02 19.30 -48.02
CA LEU A 5 -38.56 18.74 -46.78
C LEU A 5 -37.95 19.36 -45.53
N ARG A 6 -38.83 19.74 -44.57
CA ARG A 6 -38.46 19.98 -43.17
C ARG A 6 -38.42 18.64 -42.43
N HIS A 7 -37.27 18.28 -41.88
CA HIS A 7 -37.19 17.33 -40.76
C HIS A 7 -36.45 17.98 -39.59
N SER A 8 -37.18 18.14 -38.47
CA SER A 8 -36.62 18.43 -37.14
C SER A 8 -36.15 17.13 -36.46
N PRO A 9 -35.23 17.20 -35.49
CA PRO A 9 -34.31 16.11 -35.20
C PRO A 9 -34.85 15.11 -34.18
N ARG A 10 -34.58 13.82 -34.44
CA ARG A 10 -34.62 12.73 -33.47
C ARG A 10 -33.32 12.73 -32.65
N ARG A 11 -33.48 12.36 -31.37
CA ARG A 11 -32.44 12.05 -30.37
C ARG A 11 -31.24 11.30 -30.99
N ASN A 12 -30.04 11.86 -30.85
CA ASN A 12 -28.80 11.12 -31.04
C ASN A 12 -28.10 10.92 -29.69
N ARG A 13 -28.04 9.66 -29.26
CA ARG A 13 -27.05 9.13 -28.33
C ARG A 13 -25.68 9.24 -29.01
N HIS A 14 -24.79 10.07 -28.48
CA HIS A 14 -23.38 9.98 -28.82
C HIS A 14 -22.63 9.29 -27.67
N LEU A 15 -22.41 7.99 -27.85
CA LEU A 15 -21.22 7.32 -27.35
C LEU A 15 -20.02 7.97 -28.06
N LEU A 16 -19.29 8.82 -27.35
CA LEU A 16 -17.98 9.29 -27.80
C LEU A 16 -16.95 8.29 -27.28
N ALA A 17 -16.58 7.38 -28.17
CA ALA A 17 -15.31 6.66 -28.09
C ALA A 17 -14.19 7.70 -28.22
N LEU A 18 -13.43 7.91 -27.15
CA LEU A 18 -12.20 8.71 -27.20
C LEU A 18 -11.03 7.76 -27.45
N THR A 19 -10.53 7.86 -28.68
CA THR A 19 -9.24 7.37 -29.16
C THR A 19 -8.11 7.84 -28.25
N ILE A 20 -7.26 6.91 -27.84
CA ILE A 20 -6.07 7.15 -27.03
C ILE A 20 -4.94 7.58 -27.97
N ASN A 21 -4.43 8.80 -27.78
CA ASN A 21 -3.22 9.28 -28.45
C ASN A 21 -2.03 9.00 -27.52
N GLU A 22 -1.04 8.24 -28.00
CA GLU A 22 0.07 7.61 -27.25
C GLU A 22 1.15 8.58 -26.72
N SER A 23 0.89 9.88 -26.64
CA SER A 23 1.83 10.88 -26.12
C SER A 23 1.32 11.65 -24.89
N GLY A 24 0.13 11.28 -24.37
CA GLY A 24 -0.48 11.86 -23.17
C GLY A 24 -0.51 10.95 -21.94
N ALA A 25 0.17 9.79 -21.97
CA ALA A 25 0.18 8.84 -20.86
C ALA A 25 0.99 9.32 -19.64
N TYR A 26 1.96 10.22 -19.85
CA TYR A 26 2.82 10.74 -18.78
C TYR A 26 2.14 11.78 -17.87
N ALA A 27 1.07 12.43 -18.34
CA ALA A 27 0.29 13.40 -17.54
C ALA A 27 -0.91 12.75 -16.78
N ARG A 28 -1.14 11.44 -16.93
CA ARG A 28 -2.24 10.74 -16.25
C ARG A 28 -1.83 10.07 -14.94
N ALA A 29 -0.55 9.86 -14.69
CA ALA A 29 -0.07 9.40 -13.40
C ALA A 29 -0.17 10.50 -12.32
N GLU A 30 -0.01 11.78 -12.69
CA GLU A 30 -0.29 12.92 -11.78
C GLU A 30 -1.76 12.98 -11.31
N SER A 31 -2.67 12.25 -11.97
CA SER A 31 -4.10 12.26 -11.71
C SER A 31 -4.62 11.03 -10.95
N LEU A 32 -3.82 9.99 -10.73
CA LEU A 32 -4.29 8.81 -9.96
C LEU A 32 -4.24 9.05 -8.44
N LEU A 33 -3.54 10.09 -7.99
CA LEU A 33 -3.51 10.59 -6.61
C LEU A 33 -3.75 12.12 -6.52
N SER A 34 -4.35 12.76 -7.53
CA SER A 34 -4.87 14.14 -7.39
C SER A 34 -6.24 14.20 -6.69
N THR A 35 -6.80 13.04 -6.34
CA THR A 35 -7.65 12.91 -5.15
C THR A 35 -6.71 12.52 -4.02
N ARG A 36 -6.71 13.30 -2.94
CA ARG A 36 -5.75 13.14 -1.86
C ARG A 36 -6.03 11.77 -1.20
N PRO A 37 -5.04 11.04 -0.68
CA PRO A 37 -5.25 9.78 0.07
C PRO A 37 -6.15 9.86 1.32
N SER A 38 -6.80 10.99 1.59
CA SER A 38 -8.01 11.07 2.44
C SER A 38 -9.24 10.40 1.80
N ASP A 39 -9.25 10.15 0.49
CA ASP A 39 -10.47 10.15 -0.29
C ASP A 39 -11.09 8.78 -0.61
N ILE A 40 -11.04 7.81 0.30
CA ILE A 40 -12.25 7.00 0.57
C ILE A 40 -12.25 6.49 2.03
N ALA A 41 -12.10 7.38 3.01
CA ALA A 41 -12.61 7.03 4.34
C ALA A 41 -14.08 6.58 4.17
N LYS A 42 -14.46 5.42 4.72
CA LYS A 42 -15.82 4.86 4.55
C LYS A 42 -16.89 5.87 4.93
N SER A 43 -16.59 6.77 5.87
CA SER A 43 -17.40 7.93 6.27
C SER A 43 -17.64 8.94 5.14
N ASP A 44 -16.62 9.24 4.35
CA ASP A 44 -16.65 10.29 3.34
C ASP A 44 -17.40 9.78 2.12
N PHE A 45 -17.12 8.53 1.72
CA PHE A 45 -17.92 7.83 0.72
C PHE A 45 -19.37 7.67 1.16
N PHE A 46 -19.62 7.38 2.44
CA PHE A 46 -20.97 7.32 2.98
C PHE A 46 -21.71 8.64 2.83
N GLY A 47 -21.08 9.76 3.18
CA GLY A 47 -21.69 11.09 3.00
C GLY A 47 -22.07 11.37 1.55
N ASP A 48 -21.20 11.04 0.61
CA ASP A 48 -21.42 11.26 -0.82
C ASP A 48 -22.42 10.29 -1.45
N TRP A 49 -22.38 9.01 -1.04
CA TRP A 49 -23.36 8.01 -1.45
C TRP A 49 -24.75 8.37 -0.93
N CYS A 50 -24.86 8.79 0.33
CA CYS A 50 -26.12 9.20 0.94
C CYS A 50 -26.79 10.36 0.20
N LYS A 51 -26.02 11.39 -0.17
CA LYS A 51 -26.54 12.54 -0.94
C LYS A 51 -27.07 12.15 -2.33
N ARG A 52 -26.60 11.04 -2.91
CA ARG A 52 -26.99 10.59 -4.26
C ARG A 52 -28.15 9.58 -4.23
N GLU A 53 -28.05 8.59 -3.36
CA GLU A 53 -28.86 7.37 -3.44
C GLU A 53 -29.96 7.28 -2.38
N ALA A 54 -29.83 7.99 -1.26
CA ALA A 54 -30.73 7.85 -0.12
C ALA A 54 -31.42 9.14 0.33
N ASN A 55 -30.95 10.32 -0.10
CA ASN A 55 -31.45 11.69 0.17
C ASN A 55 -31.57 12.12 1.65
N ASP A 56 -31.90 11.21 2.56
CA ASP A 56 -31.95 11.41 4.01
C ASP A 56 -31.25 10.24 4.71
N CYS A 57 -30.04 10.50 5.21
CA CYS A 57 -29.25 9.53 5.95
C CYS A 57 -28.90 10.12 7.31
N THR A 58 -29.63 9.73 8.35
CA THR A 58 -29.03 9.67 9.68
C THR A 58 -28.43 8.27 9.85
N ARG A 59 -27.21 8.15 10.39
CA ARG A 59 -26.44 6.88 10.49
C ARG A 59 -27.18 5.72 11.17
N LYS A 60 -28.35 5.97 11.76
CA LYS A 60 -29.20 5.01 12.50
C LYS A 60 -30.42 4.49 11.71
N GLU A 61 -30.69 4.97 10.49
CA GLU A 61 -31.99 4.75 9.82
C GLU A 61 -31.92 4.09 8.44
N LEU A 62 -30.79 3.49 8.05
CA LEU A 62 -30.72 2.73 6.80
C LEU A 62 -31.40 1.36 6.94
N SER A 63 -32.31 1.05 6.02
CA SER A 63 -32.83 -0.30 5.85
C SER A 63 -31.71 -1.28 5.50
N GLU A 64 -31.89 -2.58 5.78
CA GLU A 64 -30.92 -3.63 5.42
C GLU A 64 -30.55 -3.61 3.92
N TYR A 65 -31.52 -3.30 3.06
CA TYR A 65 -31.29 -3.15 1.62
C TYR A 65 -30.33 -1.98 1.31
N GLN A 66 -30.55 -0.83 1.93
CA GLN A 66 -29.69 0.35 1.73
C GLN A 66 -28.29 0.13 2.27
N GLN A 67 -28.15 -0.57 3.40
CA GLN A 67 -26.85 -0.96 3.94
C GLN A 67 -26.11 -1.90 2.95
N ALA A 68 -26.79 -2.92 2.43
CA ALA A 68 -26.20 -3.84 1.45
C ALA A 68 -25.83 -3.14 0.14
N LEU A 69 -26.66 -2.18 -0.32
CA LEU A 69 -26.38 -1.39 -1.52
C LEU A 69 -25.14 -0.50 -1.34
N PHE A 70 -25.04 0.20 -0.20
CA PHE A 70 -23.89 1.02 0.15
C PHE A 70 -22.60 0.19 0.16
N GLU A 71 -22.58 -0.93 0.87
CA GLU A 71 -21.41 -1.80 0.99
C GLU A 71 -20.96 -2.34 -0.37
N ARG A 72 -21.91 -2.75 -1.21
CA ARG A 72 -21.61 -3.24 -2.57
C ARG A 72 -20.97 -2.15 -3.43
N GLU A 73 -21.49 -0.93 -3.39
CA GLU A 73 -20.95 0.17 -4.19
C GLU A 73 -19.60 0.67 -3.68
N PHE A 74 -19.45 0.81 -2.36
CA PHE A 74 -18.18 1.14 -1.72
C PHE A 74 -17.10 0.15 -2.14
N ARG A 75 -17.41 -1.17 -2.05
CA ARG A 75 -16.50 -2.23 -2.50
C ARG A 75 -16.16 -2.13 -3.98
N ARG A 76 -17.16 -1.95 -4.86
CA ARG A 76 -16.94 -1.85 -6.32
C ARG A 76 -16.05 -0.68 -6.69
N ARG A 77 -16.24 0.48 -6.07
CA ARG A 77 -15.42 1.67 -6.37
C ARG A 77 -14.00 1.55 -5.83
N ARG A 78 -13.83 0.95 -4.65
CA ARG A 78 -12.51 0.60 -4.13
C ARG A 78 -11.78 -0.36 -5.05
N GLU A 79 -12.44 -1.41 -5.54
CA GLU A 79 -11.85 -2.39 -6.46
C GLU A 79 -11.28 -1.76 -7.74
N ALA A 80 -11.97 -0.76 -8.30
CA ALA A 80 -11.47 -0.02 -9.46
C ALA A 80 -10.17 0.76 -9.16
N ALA A 81 -10.05 1.38 -7.98
CA ALA A 81 -8.84 2.08 -7.57
C ALA A 81 -7.66 1.12 -7.32
N ILE A 82 -7.95 -0.07 -6.78
CA ILE A 82 -6.95 -1.11 -6.48
C ILE A 82 -6.40 -1.75 -7.76
N SER A 83 -7.20 -1.85 -8.83
CA SER A 83 -6.74 -2.41 -10.11
C SER A 83 -5.53 -1.67 -10.67
N GLU A 84 -5.37 -0.38 -10.35
CA GLU A 84 -4.20 0.40 -10.76
C GLU A 84 -2.96 0.04 -9.93
N LEU A 85 -3.14 -0.24 -8.64
CA LEU A 85 -2.07 -0.69 -7.74
C LEU A 85 -1.59 -2.11 -8.08
N ARG A 86 -2.34 -2.90 -8.85
CA ARG A 86 -1.89 -4.21 -9.34
C ARG A 86 -0.96 -4.13 -10.55
N LYS A 87 -0.80 -2.96 -11.16
CA LYS A 87 0.03 -2.81 -12.36
C LYS A 87 1.52 -2.88 -12.00
N PRO A 88 2.37 -3.53 -12.83
CA PRO A 88 3.79 -3.74 -12.53
C PRO A 88 4.67 -2.50 -12.74
N GLN A 89 4.08 -1.33 -12.96
CA GLN A 89 4.79 -0.12 -13.41
C GLN A 89 5.70 0.53 -12.35
N TRP A 90 5.53 0.18 -11.06
CA TRP A 90 6.22 0.83 -9.94
C TRP A 90 7.72 0.50 -9.82
N HIS A 91 8.23 -0.46 -10.59
CA HIS A 91 9.65 -0.81 -10.65
C HIS A 91 10.47 0.00 -11.66
N GLN A 92 9.82 0.76 -12.54
CA GLN A 92 10.50 1.43 -13.64
C GLN A 92 11.08 2.79 -13.20
N PRO A 93 12.31 3.13 -13.61
CA PRO A 93 12.88 4.46 -13.39
C PRO A 93 11.96 5.57 -13.89
N GLY A 94 11.77 6.62 -13.09
CA GLY A 94 10.95 7.79 -13.44
C GLY A 94 9.47 7.71 -13.02
N HIS A 95 9.01 6.59 -12.45
CA HIS A 95 7.67 6.52 -11.84
C HIS A 95 7.76 6.90 -10.37
N GLN A 96 6.85 7.79 -9.92
CA GLN A 96 6.71 8.12 -8.52
C GLN A 96 6.11 6.92 -7.77
N LYS A 97 6.67 6.61 -6.61
CA LYS A 97 6.23 5.51 -5.76
C LYS A 97 4.83 5.79 -5.20
N PRO A 98 4.06 4.76 -4.83
CA PRO A 98 2.83 4.97 -4.09
C PRO A 98 3.12 5.70 -2.77
N ASP A 99 2.53 6.88 -2.60
CA ASP A 99 2.66 7.69 -1.39
C ASP A 99 1.35 7.61 -0.60
N PHE A 100 1.41 6.95 0.55
CA PHE A 100 0.32 6.78 1.51
C PHE A 100 0.65 7.39 2.87
N ARG A 101 1.61 8.34 2.93
CA ARG A 101 1.96 9.01 4.19
C ARG A 101 0.74 9.69 4.80
N GLY A 102 0.43 9.36 6.05
CA GLY A 102 -0.74 9.83 6.78
C GLY A 102 -2.09 9.41 6.20
N ALA A 103 -2.13 8.47 5.25
CA ALA A 103 -3.36 8.05 4.59
C ALA A 103 -4.29 7.28 5.55
N GLN A 104 -5.60 7.47 5.36
CA GLN A 104 -6.64 6.75 6.09
C GLN A 104 -7.07 5.53 5.26
N LEU A 105 -6.40 4.40 5.50
CA LEU A 105 -6.61 3.15 4.77
C LEU A 105 -7.41 2.13 5.61
N THR A 106 -8.19 2.57 6.59
CA THR A 106 -9.05 1.70 7.38
C THR A 106 -10.04 0.92 6.50
N ASP A 107 -10.22 -0.39 6.73
CA ASP A 107 -11.10 -1.28 5.93
C ASP A 107 -10.71 -1.34 4.43
N THR A 108 -9.44 -0.98 4.20
CA THR A 108 -8.56 -1.10 3.02
C THR A 108 -8.57 -2.37 2.16
N PHE A 109 -9.41 -2.60 1.14
CA PHE A 109 -9.10 -3.69 0.20
C PHE A 109 -7.82 -3.36 -0.59
N LEU A 110 -6.76 -4.17 -0.50
CA LEU A 110 -5.48 -4.06 -1.22
C LEU A 110 -4.94 -5.46 -1.61
N ALA A 111 -5.81 -6.47 -1.64
CA ALA A 111 -5.40 -7.84 -1.92
C ALA A 111 -4.72 -7.94 -3.30
N GLY A 112 -3.53 -8.54 -3.32
CA GLY A 112 -2.69 -8.67 -4.51
C GLY A 112 -2.12 -7.35 -5.06
N ALA A 113 -2.17 -6.25 -4.30
CA ALA A 113 -1.62 -4.98 -4.75
C ALA A 113 -0.09 -5.04 -4.86
N ASN A 114 0.46 -4.39 -5.88
CA ASN A 114 1.88 -4.08 -5.98
C ASN A 114 2.11 -2.73 -5.28
N LEU A 115 2.69 -2.79 -4.09
CA LEU A 115 2.96 -1.65 -3.21
C LEU A 115 4.48 -1.49 -3.02
N ILE A 116 5.23 -1.81 -4.07
CA ILE A 116 6.68 -1.87 -4.00
C ILE A 116 7.24 -0.45 -3.87
N GLY A 117 8.08 -0.25 -2.87
CA GLY A 117 8.60 1.07 -2.52
C GLY A 117 7.59 2.00 -1.84
N ALA A 118 6.37 1.54 -1.55
CA ALA A 118 5.33 2.40 -1.00
C ALA A 118 5.77 3.07 0.32
N GLN A 119 5.44 4.35 0.45
CA GLN A 119 5.70 5.15 1.66
C GLN A 119 4.40 5.17 2.48
N MET A 120 4.40 4.60 3.68
CA MET A 120 3.19 4.44 4.52
C MET A 120 3.35 5.07 5.91
N GLU A 121 4.23 6.07 6.04
CA GLU A 121 4.54 6.69 7.31
C GLU A 121 3.29 7.31 7.95
N GLY A 122 2.95 6.88 9.17
CA GLY A 122 1.78 7.37 9.90
C GLY A 122 0.43 7.03 9.27
N ALA A 123 0.36 6.10 8.31
CA ALA A 123 -0.91 5.65 7.75
C ALA A 123 -1.74 4.84 8.77
N ASP A 124 -3.07 4.94 8.70
CA ASP A 124 -3.97 4.02 9.40
C ASP A 124 -4.31 2.84 8.48
N LEU A 125 -3.68 1.69 8.73
CA LEU A 125 -3.86 0.41 8.05
C LEU A 125 -4.82 -0.54 8.82
N SER A 126 -5.61 -0.03 9.76
CA SER A 126 -6.54 -0.87 10.54
C SER A 126 -7.52 -1.62 9.63
N TRP A 127 -7.67 -2.93 9.84
CA TRP A 127 -8.58 -3.78 9.08
C TRP A 127 -8.29 -3.87 7.57
N VAL A 128 -7.14 -3.38 7.10
CA VAL A 128 -6.73 -3.47 5.70
C VAL A 128 -6.65 -4.94 5.26
N GLN A 129 -7.13 -5.24 4.06
CA GLN A 129 -7.05 -6.55 3.43
C GLN A 129 -5.91 -6.54 2.41
N MET A 130 -4.70 -6.90 2.81
CA MET A 130 -3.50 -6.94 1.95
C MET A 130 -3.12 -8.35 1.50
N GLU A 131 -4.06 -9.32 1.54
CA GLU A 131 -3.74 -10.71 1.19
C GLU A 131 -3.03 -10.82 -0.17
N GLY A 132 -1.84 -11.42 -0.18
CA GLY A 132 -1.01 -11.58 -1.38
C GLY A 132 -0.38 -10.30 -1.94
N ALA A 133 -0.41 -9.18 -1.21
CA ALA A 133 0.23 -7.93 -1.65
C ALA A 133 1.77 -8.00 -1.56
N ASP A 134 2.44 -7.29 -2.47
CA ASP A 134 3.89 -7.14 -2.46
C ASP A 134 4.26 -5.77 -1.87
N LEU A 135 4.85 -5.79 -0.66
CA LEU A 135 5.36 -4.63 0.07
C LEU A 135 6.89 -4.51 -0.05
N SER A 136 7.53 -5.15 -1.03
CA SER A 136 8.99 -5.10 -1.15
C SER A 136 9.51 -3.66 -1.25
N MET A 137 10.63 -3.37 -0.58
CA MET A 137 11.23 -2.03 -0.48
C MET A 137 10.31 -0.94 0.11
N SER A 138 9.16 -1.28 0.69
CA SER A 138 8.25 -0.31 1.29
C SER A 138 8.75 0.19 2.65
N PHE A 139 8.23 1.34 3.09
CA PHE A 139 8.52 1.88 4.40
C PHE A 139 7.25 1.97 5.25
N LEU A 140 7.11 1.05 6.19
CA LEU A 140 5.98 0.98 7.13
C LEU A 140 6.46 1.47 8.50
N THR A 141 6.42 2.77 8.73
CA THR A 141 6.78 3.33 10.03
C THR A 141 5.61 4.07 10.68
N GLY A 142 5.49 3.92 11.99
CA GLY A 142 4.82 4.93 12.80
C GLY A 142 5.71 6.14 12.99
N VAL A 143 5.26 7.08 13.81
CA VAL A 143 6.16 8.02 14.48
C VAL A 143 6.29 7.61 15.95
N ARG A 144 7.39 8.00 16.60
CA ARG A 144 7.75 7.53 17.96
C ARG A 144 6.61 7.66 19.00
N PHE A 145 5.70 8.63 18.81
CA PHE A 145 4.57 8.89 19.70
C PHE A 145 3.19 8.54 19.09
N GLU A 146 3.15 8.14 17.82
CA GLU A 146 1.94 7.69 17.11
C GLU A 146 2.35 6.47 16.27
N PRO A 147 2.36 5.27 16.88
CA PRO A 147 2.77 4.06 16.18
C PRO A 147 1.88 3.82 14.96
N LEU A 148 2.42 3.13 13.94
CA LEU A 148 1.66 2.70 12.78
C LEU A 148 0.48 1.88 13.25
N ILE A 149 -0.73 2.32 12.89
CA ILE A 149 -1.95 1.62 13.26
C ILE A 149 -2.19 0.55 12.19
N ILE A 150 -1.93 -0.72 12.50
CA ILE A 150 -2.12 -1.85 11.56
C ILE A 150 -2.98 -2.94 12.19
N GLN A 151 -3.93 -2.52 13.04
CA GLN A 151 -4.72 -3.43 13.84
C GLN A 151 -5.59 -4.32 12.97
N SER A 152 -5.59 -5.63 13.22
CA SER A 152 -6.44 -6.59 12.49
C SER A 152 -6.28 -6.57 10.97
N ALA A 153 -5.14 -6.09 10.46
CA ALA A 153 -4.78 -6.18 9.05
C ALA A 153 -4.63 -7.65 8.62
N ASN A 154 -5.09 -7.97 7.42
CA ASN A 154 -4.86 -9.26 6.79
C ASN A 154 -3.60 -9.20 5.93
N LEU A 155 -2.51 -9.79 6.45
CA LEU A 155 -1.18 -9.91 5.83
C LEU A 155 -0.90 -11.34 5.32
N ARG A 156 -1.92 -12.18 5.15
CA ARG A 156 -1.75 -13.53 4.57
C ARG A 156 -1.06 -13.43 3.21
N ALA A 157 -0.08 -14.29 2.95
CA ALA A 157 0.69 -14.31 1.70
C ALA A 157 1.37 -12.98 1.31
N VAL A 158 1.53 -12.03 2.24
CA VAL A 158 2.26 -10.78 1.98
C VAL A 158 3.76 -11.03 2.00
N THR A 159 4.47 -10.42 1.04
CA THR A 159 5.93 -10.36 1.03
C THR A 159 6.41 -8.94 1.35
N ASN A 160 7.49 -8.82 2.12
CA ASN A 160 8.14 -7.54 2.38
C ASN A 160 9.67 -7.65 2.24
N GLY A 161 10.12 -7.94 1.02
CA GLY A 161 11.55 -8.03 0.72
C GLY A 161 12.18 -6.64 0.69
N GLY A 162 13.02 -6.32 1.67
CA GLY A 162 13.76 -5.07 1.71
C GLY A 162 13.02 -3.86 2.18
N GLY A 163 11.75 -3.99 2.55
CA GLY A 163 11.11 -2.91 3.27
C GLY A 163 11.64 -2.82 4.70
N ALA A 164 11.28 -1.74 5.36
CA ALA A 164 11.62 -1.50 6.75
C ALA A 164 10.38 -1.18 7.58
N LEU A 165 10.40 -1.65 8.82
CA LEU A 165 9.35 -1.42 9.80
C LEU A 165 9.92 -0.78 11.06
N ARG A 166 9.19 0.20 11.59
CA ARG A 166 9.52 0.88 12.84
C ARG A 166 8.26 1.42 13.50
N PHE A 167 8.22 1.44 14.82
CA PHE A 167 7.10 1.91 15.63
C PHE A 167 5.77 1.30 15.18
N ALA A 168 5.74 -0.02 14.96
CA ALA A 168 4.59 -0.74 14.42
C ALA A 168 4.18 -1.90 15.33
N ASP A 169 2.88 -2.10 15.54
CA ASP A 169 2.34 -3.22 16.31
C ASP A 169 1.68 -4.26 15.40
N LEU A 170 2.41 -5.32 15.10
CA LEU A 170 1.94 -6.44 14.27
C LEU A 170 1.27 -7.55 15.09
N ARG A 171 1.05 -7.38 16.41
CA ARG A 171 0.54 -8.48 17.25
C ARG A 171 -0.89 -8.93 16.93
N SER A 172 -1.65 -8.05 16.27
CA SER A 172 -3.05 -8.30 15.92
C SER A 172 -3.29 -8.58 14.44
N VAL A 173 -2.23 -8.66 13.63
CA VAL A 173 -2.38 -8.96 12.20
C VAL A 173 -2.68 -10.43 11.97
N ASN A 174 -3.44 -10.72 10.93
CA ASN A 174 -3.63 -12.07 10.43
C ASN A 174 -2.51 -12.38 9.42
N PHE A 175 -1.76 -13.45 9.66
CA PHE A 175 -0.70 -13.93 8.77
C PHE A 175 -0.78 -15.46 8.67
N ASN A 176 -0.18 -16.04 7.64
CA ASN A 176 -0.13 -17.49 7.45
C ASN A 176 1.26 -17.91 6.98
N GLU A 177 1.44 -19.21 6.72
CA GLU A 177 2.68 -19.83 6.23
C GLU A 177 3.24 -19.22 4.94
N GLU A 178 2.44 -18.49 4.16
CA GLU A 178 2.88 -17.80 2.94
C GLU A 178 3.40 -16.38 3.21
N THR A 179 3.12 -15.79 4.38
CA THR A 179 3.59 -14.46 4.75
C THR A 179 5.11 -14.46 4.98
N ASP A 180 5.86 -13.61 4.27
CA ASP A 180 7.34 -13.56 4.35
C ASP A 180 7.89 -12.14 4.61
N PHE A 181 8.39 -11.95 5.84
CA PHE A 181 9.07 -10.73 6.30
C PHE A 181 10.52 -11.02 6.70
N ARG A 182 11.06 -12.20 6.35
CA ARG A 182 12.43 -12.63 6.71
C ARG A 182 13.52 -11.76 6.11
N ASN A 183 13.14 -10.91 5.17
CA ASN A 183 13.98 -9.99 4.41
C ASN A 183 13.58 -8.51 4.64
N ALA A 184 12.72 -8.24 5.62
CA ALA A 184 12.43 -6.88 6.07
C ALA A 184 13.39 -6.46 7.20
N PHE A 185 13.69 -5.17 7.28
CA PHE A 185 14.51 -4.55 8.33
C PHE A 185 13.64 -4.05 9.49
N LEU A 186 13.91 -4.50 10.72
CA LEU A 186 13.12 -4.15 11.91
C LEU A 186 14.05 -3.67 13.03
N ASP A 187 13.58 -2.74 13.86
CA ASP A 187 14.20 -2.46 15.16
C ASP A 187 13.29 -2.84 16.34
N GLY A 188 13.80 -2.63 17.57
CA GLY A 188 13.13 -3.00 18.80
C GLY A 188 11.81 -2.29 19.08
N SER A 189 11.40 -1.34 18.23
CA SER A 189 10.11 -0.68 18.35
C SER A 189 8.97 -1.45 17.69
N VAL A 190 9.29 -2.49 16.91
CA VAL A 190 8.28 -3.34 16.25
C VAL A 190 7.83 -4.45 17.20
N GLN A 191 6.53 -4.52 17.43
CA GLN A 191 5.92 -5.54 18.29
C GLN A 191 5.34 -6.67 17.41
N ILE A 192 5.76 -7.90 17.68
CA ILE A 192 5.34 -9.10 16.94
C ILE A 192 4.88 -10.19 17.91
N THR A 193 4.13 -11.17 17.42
CA THR A 193 3.77 -12.36 18.21
C THR A 193 4.91 -13.40 18.17
N ASP A 194 4.92 -14.31 19.14
CA ASP A 194 5.84 -15.46 19.13
C ASP A 194 5.66 -16.34 17.89
N GLY A 195 4.42 -16.49 17.41
CA GLY A 195 4.11 -17.22 16.18
C GLY A 195 4.75 -16.58 14.96
N PHE A 196 4.65 -15.25 14.84
CA PHE A 196 5.27 -14.50 13.76
C PHE A 196 6.79 -14.64 13.79
N ARG A 197 7.39 -14.46 14.98
CA ARG A 197 8.83 -14.61 15.18
C ARG A 197 9.32 -16.02 14.84
N LYS A 198 8.60 -17.04 15.29
CA LYS A 198 8.92 -18.45 15.03
C LYS A 198 8.92 -18.77 13.53
N GLN A 199 7.96 -18.24 12.78
CA GLN A 199 7.90 -18.44 11.32
C GLN A 199 9.08 -17.79 10.59
N MET A 200 9.45 -16.56 10.98
CA MET A 200 10.54 -15.84 10.30
C MET A 200 11.95 -16.33 10.71
N GLY A 201 12.06 -16.93 11.90
CA GLY A 201 13.32 -17.49 12.42
C GLY A 201 14.37 -16.42 12.70
N ASP A 202 13.94 -15.31 13.31
CA ASP A 202 14.73 -14.21 13.90
C ASP A 202 15.97 -13.80 13.08
N PRO A 203 15.77 -13.22 11.89
CA PRO A 203 16.86 -12.90 10.97
C PRO A 203 17.72 -11.73 11.50
N CYS A 204 19.00 -11.68 11.10
CA CYS A 204 19.99 -10.75 11.68
C CYS A 204 19.61 -9.27 11.64
N GLN A 205 18.81 -8.86 10.64
CA GLN A 205 18.37 -7.48 10.49
C GLN A 205 17.19 -7.09 11.38
N TRP A 206 16.72 -8.00 12.25
CA TRP A 206 15.75 -7.70 13.29
C TRP A 206 16.47 -7.35 14.58
N HIS A 207 16.62 -6.06 14.83
CA HIS A 207 17.27 -5.57 16.03
C HIS A 207 16.31 -5.65 17.23
N ALA A 208 16.84 -6.08 18.38
CA ALA A 208 16.09 -6.08 19.63
C ALA A 208 15.98 -4.68 20.26
N ASP A 209 16.96 -3.81 19.98
CA ASP A 209 17.02 -2.45 20.50
C ASP A 209 16.30 -1.47 19.58
N VAL A 210 15.70 -0.43 20.15
CA VAL A 210 15.20 0.72 19.39
C VAL A 210 16.40 1.54 18.94
N LEU A 211 16.65 1.60 17.64
CA LEU A 211 17.82 2.26 17.07
C LEU A 211 17.61 3.78 17.02
N SER A 212 18.69 4.56 16.96
CA SER A 212 18.60 5.97 16.53
C SER A 212 18.18 6.05 15.05
N ASP A 213 17.71 7.22 14.60
CA ASP A 213 17.27 7.37 13.20
C ASP A 213 18.43 7.15 12.22
N GLU A 214 19.61 7.70 12.52
CA GLU A 214 20.82 7.52 11.71
C GLU A 214 21.26 6.06 11.63
N GLU A 215 21.24 5.33 12.75
CA GLU A 215 21.55 3.91 12.75
C GLU A 215 20.50 3.09 12.01
N PHE A 216 19.20 3.40 12.20
CA PHE A 216 18.11 2.70 11.53
C PHE A 216 18.24 2.82 10.01
N PHE A 217 18.34 4.05 9.49
CA PHE A 217 18.42 4.28 8.06
C PHE A 217 19.75 3.83 7.46
N GLY A 218 20.87 4.04 8.18
CA GLY A 218 22.18 3.58 7.75
C GLY A 218 22.25 2.05 7.63
N ARG A 219 21.73 1.32 8.64
CA ARG A 219 21.70 -0.15 8.61
C ARG A 219 20.73 -0.69 7.58
N TRP A 220 19.54 -0.11 7.47
CA TRP A 220 18.58 -0.51 6.44
C TRP A 220 19.18 -0.35 5.04
N ARG A 221 19.80 0.80 4.75
CA ARG A 221 20.54 1.05 3.52
C ARG A 221 21.64 -0.01 3.31
N GLY A 222 22.47 -0.27 4.32
CA GLY A 222 23.56 -1.24 4.19
C GLY A 222 23.07 -2.67 3.92
N TRP A 223 21.93 -3.07 4.48
CA TRP A 223 21.29 -4.35 4.17
C TRP A 223 20.75 -4.43 2.73
N LEU A 224 20.18 -3.33 2.21
CA LEU A 224 19.74 -3.25 0.81
C LEU A 224 20.93 -3.32 -0.15
N GLU A 225 22.02 -2.60 0.14
CA GLU A 225 23.22 -2.61 -0.69
C GLU A 225 23.91 -3.99 -0.68
N ALA A 226 23.94 -4.67 0.47
CA ALA A 226 24.55 -5.99 0.61
C ALA A 226 23.75 -7.13 -0.02
N SER A 227 22.43 -6.98 -0.19
CA SER A 227 21.58 -8.02 -0.81
C SER A 227 21.70 -8.06 -2.34
N GLY A 228 22.42 -7.11 -2.94
CA GLY A 228 22.49 -6.94 -4.39
C GLY A 228 21.19 -6.38 -4.99
N MET A 229 20.23 -5.97 -4.16
CA MET A 229 19.12 -5.14 -4.57
C MET A 229 19.67 -3.75 -4.91
N ASP A 230 19.65 -3.40 -6.20
CA ASP A 230 20.36 -2.30 -6.81
C ASP A 230 20.45 -1.00 -5.96
N SER A 231 21.65 -0.72 -5.45
CA SER A 231 21.98 0.46 -4.61
C SER A 231 21.77 1.81 -5.31
N ARG A 232 21.64 1.82 -6.64
CA ARG A 232 21.31 3.03 -7.42
C ARG A 232 19.93 3.62 -7.09
N ASN A 233 19.14 2.92 -6.28
CA ASN A 233 17.79 3.31 -5.90
C ASN A 233 17.64 3.77 -4.45
N TRP A 234 18.70 3.92 -3.64
CA TRP A 234 18.51 4.37 -2.24
C TRP A 234 17.77 5.70 -2.17
N SER A 235 18.16 6.72 -2.96
CA SER A 235 17.46 8.00 -3.02
C SER A 235 16.00 7.88 -3.45
N ASN A 236 15.63 6.80 -4.14
CA ASN A 236 14.25 6.50 -4.47
C ASN A 236 13.51 5.87 -3.28
N ILE A 237 14.19 5.07 -2.44
CA ILE A 237 13.62 4.30 -1.30
C ILE A 237 13.60 5.12 -0.01
N SER A 238 14.63 5.94 0.21
CA SER A 238 14.85 6.67 1.45
C SER A 238 13.74 7.68 1.71
N PRO A 239 13.29 7.82 2.95
CA PRO A 239 12.47 8.95 3.35
C PRO A 239 13.17 10.29 3.14
N GLU A 240 12.39 11.36 3.08
CA GLU A 240 12.90 12.72 2.97
C GLU A 240 13.89 13.03 4.11
N GLY A 241 15.06 13.58 3.76
CA GLY A 241 16.12 13.90 4.71
C GLY A 241 17.11 12.76 5.00
N TRP A 242 16.91 11.56 4.45
CA TRP A 242 17.79 10.40 4.68
C TRP A 242 18.46 9.84 3.42
N SER A 243 18.38 10.56 2.30
CA SER A 243 19.01 10.15 1.03
C SER A 243 20.54 10.04 1.12
N ASP A 244 21.16 10.80 2.02
CA ASP A 244 22.61 10.93 2.12
C ASP A 244 23.21 10.16 3.32
N VAL A 245 22.37 9.42 4.07
CA VAL A 245 22.81 8.65 5.24
C VAL A 245 23.88 7.63 4.85
N ALA A 246 24.96 7.52 5.63
CA ALA A 246 26.01 6.55 5.38
C ALA A 246 25.46 5.11 5.56
N ALA A 247 25.73 4.23 4.60
CA ALA A 247 25.38 2.83 4.71
C ALA A 247 26.19 2.15 5.82
N ILE A 248 25.52 1.39 6.69
CA ILE A 248 26.12 0.58 7.73
C ILE A 248 25.91 -0.89 7.32
N PRO A 249 26.96 -1.62 6.91
CA PRO A 249 26.81 -2.96 6.36
C PRO A 249 26.28 -3.96 7.41
N PRO A 250 25.67 -5.07 6.96
CA PRO A 250 25.31 -6.17 7.86
C PRO A 250 26.55 -6.73 8.58
N PRO A 251 26.37 -7.32 9.78
CA PRO A 251 27.44 -8.06 10.45
C PRO A 251 27.96 -9.21 9.59
N ASP A 252 29.22 -9.60 9.80
CA ASP A 252 29.82 -10.73 9.09
C ASP A 252 28.99 -12.02 9.24
N GLY A 253 28.78 -12.72 8.13
CA GLY A 253 28.00 -13.97 8.09
C GLY A 253 26.49 -13.79 8.07
N CYS A 254 25.98 -12.57 8.17
CA CYS A 254 24.56 -12.27 8.03
C CYS A 254 24.20 -11.99 6.56
N THR A 255 23.23 -12.74 6.03
CA THR A 255 22.71 -12.57 4.66
C THR A 255 21.18 -12.60 4.67
N TRP A 256 20.58 -12.03 3.63
CA TRP A 256 19.15 -12.18 3.40
C TRP A 256 18.81 -13.64 3.13
N LYS A 257 17.65 -14.09 3.61
CA LYS A 257 17.16 -15.43 3.30
C LYS A 257 16.60 -15.42 1.88
N THR A 258 17.37 -15.88 0.91
CA THR A 258 16.91 -16.02 -0.48
C THR A 258 16.27 -17.40 -0.67
N GLY A 259 14.96 -17.47 -0.94
CA GLY A 259 14.22 -18.73 -1.17
C GLY A 259 12.79 -18.71 -0.64
N SER A 260 11.94 -19.67 -1.02
CA SER A 260 10.56 -19.76 -0.53
C SER A 260 10.51 -20.13 0.96
N ILE A 261 9.51 -19.63 1.72
CA ILE A 261 9.25 -20.15 3.08
C ILE A 261 8.96 -21.66 3.06
N SER A 262 8.38 -22.17 1.96
CA SER A 262 8.07 -23.60 1.80
C SER A 262 9.33 -24.49 1.78
N ASP A 263 10.48 -23.95 1.40
CA ASP A 263 11.73 -24.70 1.28
C ASP A 263 12.46 -24.91 2.63
N THR A 264 11.99 -24.26 3.71
CA THR A 264 12.59 -24.37 5.04
C THR A 264 12.10 -25.58 5.86
N SER A 265 11.39 -26.54 5.22
CA SER A 265 11.01 -27.82 5.83
C SER A 265 11.94 -28.96 5.39
N GLN A 266 13.23 -28.86 5.72
CA GLN A 266 14.16 -29.99 5.77
C GLN A 266 15.06 -29.91 7.00
#